data_AF-A0A1M7MGB7-F1
#
_entry.id   AF-A0A1M7MGB7-F1
#
_cell.length_a   1.000
_cell.length_b   1.000
_cell.length_c   1.000
_cell.angle_alpha   90.00
_cell.angle_beta   90.00
_cell.angle_gamma   90.00
#
_symmetry.space_group_name_H-M   'P 1'
#
loop_
_entity.id
_entity.type
_entity.pdbx_description
1 polymer ?
#
loop_
_entity_poly.entity_id
_entity_poly.type
_entity_poly.pdbx_seq_one_letter_code
_entity_poly.pdbx_strand_id
1 'polypeptide(L)'
;MSDASAAPHHGPTRLQRLVERWVVRLRPWHWVWPPIAFAAGIVSFFLVQRQQWLGVLLAVGMLVTWLLLLSESLIGRLMARRGYPTLPRGVTTFIAQMVHQETLFFTLPFLLATTVWTSGQSLFTVAMIILAVLSILDPLYYRLADQRRSLYLVFHAQCVFLLVLVSLPLVVHLSTGQSLLLASLAMVIFSLPSLLHLLRPMNRRRWLALMTLLPLLAGAAWLGRIWVPPATLWLSGSALSPQFDAAQRTPQGSLLLTPTALAAGQGLYAYTSIHAPRGLREEVVHEWRHDGELVDRIPLEIQGGRAEGYRAWTRKQNFPEDSAGDWRIDVMTAGGQRIGVLRFHVSDDEADATLADGRISSQPGLPGLMWLTAGSETTGADSQETSGAIGRVEEVMKQASEIVEQNQDAVTDTEEDTEEPAVEAAATQEEATLKESTDNQNKDADDGTTQAPSTTGRTSPEGEVSAKEAGQKDA
;
A
#
# COMPACT_ATOMS: atom_id res chain seq x y z
N MET A 1 -43.69 -43.53 -33.10
CA MET A 1 -43.89 -43.11 -31.70
C MET A 1 -42.61 -42.45 -31.23
N SER A 2 -42.65 -41.13 -31.15
CA SER A 2 -41.59 -40.27 -30.62
C SER A 2 -41.69 -40.28 -29.09
N ASP A 3 -40.61 -40.61 -28.40
CA ASP A 3 -40.43 -40.25 -26.99
C ASP A 3 -39.09 -39.55 -26.86
N ALA A 4 -39.07 -38.28 -27.25
CA ALA A 4 -38.03 -37.35 -26.85
C ALA A 4 -38.40 -36.87 -25.45
N SER A 5 -37.84 -37.51 -24.43
CA SER A 5 -37.97 -37.08 -23.04
C SER A 5 -37.49 -35.63 -22.91
N ALA A 6 -38.45 -34.74 -22.70
CA ALA A 6 -38.19 -33.34 -22.39
C ALA A 6 -37.35 -33.27 -21.12
N ALA A 7 -36.11 -32.81 -21.25
CA ALA A 7 -35.29 -32.48 -20.09
C ALA A 7 -36.06 -31.46 -19.23
N PRO A 8 -36.17 -31.65 -17.90
CA PRO A 8 -36.90 -30.72 -17.05
C PRO A 8 -36.19 -29.36 -17.10
N HIS A 9 -36.89 -28.35 -17.62
CA HIS A 9 -36.48 -26.96 -17.50
C HIS A 9 -36.61 -26.55 -16.03
N HIS A 10 -35.56 -26.77 -15.25
CA HIS A 10 -35.48 -26.28 -13.88
C HIS A 10 -35.43 -24.75 -13.92
N GLY A 11 -36.52 -24.11 -13.49
CA GLY A 11 -36.56 -22.66 -13.29
C GLY A 11 -35.47 -22.17 -12.33
N PRO A 12 -35.20 -20.86 -12.27
CA PRO A 12 -34.10 -20.31 -11.49
C PRO A 12 -34.21 -20.74 -10.02
N THR A 13 -33.12 -21.26 -9.48
CA THR A 13 -33.07 -21.72 -8.09
C THR A 13 -33.37 -20.59 -7.11
N ARG A 14 -33.78 -20.92 -5.87
CA ARG A 14 -34.01 -19.90 -4.83
C ARG A 14 -32.78 -19.01 -4.62
N LEU A 15 -31.58 -19.60 -4.68
CA LEU A 15 -30.31 -18.88 -4.56
C LEU A 15 -30.09 -17.94 -5.75
N GLN A 16 -30.35 -18.38 -6.98
CA GLN A 16 -30.21 -17.51 -8.15
C GLN A 16 -31.16 -16.30 -8.09
N ARG A 17 -32.43 -16.51 -7.72
CA ARG A 17 -33.39 -15.40 -7.52
C ARG A 17 -33.02 -14.49 -6.36
N LEU A 18 -32.26 -14.98 -5.38
CA LEU A 18 -31.72 -14.18 -4.30
C LEU A 18 -30.58 -13.30 -4.83
N VAL A 19 -29.60 -13.89 -5.52
CA VAL A 19 -28.46 -13.18 -6.12
C VAL A 19 -28.93 -12.12 -7.11
N GLU A 20 -29.84 -12.46 -8.02
CA GLU A 20 -30.41 -11.51 -8.99
C GLU A 20 -31.13 -10.35 -8.30
N ARG A 21 -31.91 -10.62 -7.24
CA ARG A 21 -32.56 -9.56 -6.45
C ARG A 21 -31.54 -8.64 -5.79
N TRP A 22 -30.49 -9.19 -5.20
CA TRP A 22 -29.44 -8.38 -4.58
C TRP A 22 -28.70 -7.54 -5.61
N VAL A 23 -28.36 -8.10 -6.77
CA VAL A 23 -27.71 -7.36 -7.86
C VAL A 23 -28.59 -6.21 -8.35
N VAL A 24 -29.89 -6.44 -8.57
CA VAL A 24 -30.83 -5.37 -8.97
C VAL A 24 -30.94 -4.29 -7.89
N ARG A 25 -30.94 -4.69 -6.61
CA ARG A 25 -31.01 -3.75 -5.47
C ARG A 25 -29.72 -2.95 -5.27
N LEU A 26 -28.56 -3.56 -5.50
CA LEU A 26 -27.26 -2.93 -5.34
C LEU A 26 -26.85 -2.12 -6.58
N ARG A 27 -27.41 -2.41 -7.75
CA ARG A 27 -27.11 -1.70 -9.00
C ARG A 27 -27.21 -0.17 -8.89
N PRO A 28 -28.21 0.45 -8.23
CA PRO A 28 -28.24 1.91 -8.07
C PRO A 28 -27.09 2.48 -7.21
N TRP A 29 -26.49 1.65 -6.35
CA TRP A 29 -25.45 2.03 -5.38
C TRP A 29 -24.03 1.72 -5.86
N HIS A 30 -23.86 1.21 -7.09
CA HIS A 30 -22.55 0.80 -7.62
C HIS A 30 -21.53 1.95 -7.63
N TRP A 31 -21.97 3.21 -7.77
CA TRP A 31 -21.10 4.39 -7.76
C TRP A 31 -20.43 4.64 -6.39
N VAL A 32 -20.98 4.08 -5.31
CA VAL A 32 -20.40 4.15 -3.96
C VAL A 32 -19.27 3.13 -3.78
N TRP A 33 -19.21 2.09 -4.62
CA TRP A 33 -18.21 1.03 -4.50
C TRP A 33 -16.77 1.50 -4.77
N PRO A 34 -16.46 2.26 -5.84
CA PRO A 34 -15.12 2.80 -6.05
C PRO A 34 -14.55 3.64 -4.89
N PRO A 35 -15.27 4.62 -4.30
CA PRO A 35 -14.72 5.37 -3.17
C PRO A 35 -14.57 4.49 -1.91
N ILE A 36 -15.44 3.50 -1.68
CA ILE A 36 -15.26 2.52 -0.59
C ILE A 36 -13.98 1.70 -0.80
N ALA A 37 -13.78 1.15 -2.01
CA ALA A 37 -12.58 0.38 -2.34
C ALA A 37 -11.30 1.22 -2.23
N PHE A 38 -11.36 2.48 -2.65
CA PHE A 38 -10.24 3.42 -2.51
C PHE A 38 -9.96 3.75 -1.05
N ALA A 39 -11.00 4.02 -0.25
CA ALA A 39 -10.89 4.23 1.19
C ALA A 39 -10.33 2.97 1.89
N ALA A 40 -10.77 1.78 1.51
CA ALA A 40 -10.23 0.51 1.99
C ALA A 40 -8.75 0.34 1.61
N GLY A 41 -8.35 0.77 0.41
CA GLY A 41 -6.96 0.85 -0.03
C GLY A 41 -6.12 1.79 0.84
N ILE A 42 -6.61 3.00 1.11
CA ILE A 42 -5.96 3.97 1.99
C ILE A 42 -5.84 3.39 3.40
N VAL A 43 -6.94 2.89 3.95
CA VAL A 43 -6.98 2.29 5.28
C VAL A 43 -6.01 1.12 5.36
N SER A 44 -5.96 0.25 4.36
CA SER A 44 -4.99 -0.85 4.29
C SER A 44 -3.55 -0.34 4.22
N PHE A 45 -3.27 0.67 3.38
CA PHE A 45 -1.94 1.28 3.28
C PHE A 45 -1.45 1.80 4.64
N PHE A 46 -2.30 2.50 5.41
CA PHE A 46 -1.96 2.95 6.77
C PHE A 46 -1.95 1.81 7.81
N LEU A 47 -2.83 0.82 7.67
CA LEU A 47 -2.85 -0.35 8.56
C LEU A 47 -1.60 -1.21 8.38
N VAL A 48 -1.02 -1.30 7.18
CA VAL A 48 0.28 -1.93 6.98
C VAL A 48 1.37 -1.25 7.84
N GLN A 49 1.22 0.05 8.13
CA GLN A 49 2.14 0.79 9.01
C GLN A 49 1.89 0.56 10.51
N ARG A 50 0.63 0.41 10.95
CA ARG A 50 0.27 0.31 12.39
C ARG A 50 -0.19 -1.08 12.87
N GLN A 51 -0.98 -1.82 12.08
CA GLN A 51 -1.53 -3.15 12.42
C GLN A 51 -1.61 -4.06 11.17
N GLN A 52 -0.51 -4.78 10.91
CA GLN A 52 -0.29 -5.51 9.66
C GLN A 52 -1.31 -6.62 9.36
N TRP A 53 -1.87 -7.26 10.40
CA TRP A 53 -2.81 -8.38 10.21
C TRP A 53 -4.08 -7.96 9.47
N LEU A 54 -4.56 -6.72 9.64
CA LEU A 54 -5.73 -6.21 8.94
C LEU A 54 -5.44 -5.97 7.45
N GLY A 55 -4.27 -5.43 7.12
CA GLY A 55 -3.82 -5.26 5.74
C GLY A 55 -3.70 -6.61 5.01
N VAL A 56 -3.12 -7.61 5.70
CA VAL A 56 -3.03 -8.99 5.22
C VAL A 56 -4.40 -9.61 5.04
N LEU A 57 -5.32 -9.43 6.01
CA LEU A 57 -6.69 -9.97 5.92
C LEU A 57 -7.42 -9.44 4.68
N LEU A 58 -7.29 -8.13 4.41
CA LEU A 58 -7.94 -7.53 3.25
C LEU A 58 -7.31 -8.01 1.93
N ALA A 59 -5.98 -8.13 1.86
CA ALA A 59 -5.28 -8.69 0.71
C ALA A 59 -5.66 -10.17 0.45
N VAL A 60 -5.78 -10.98 1.51
CA VAL A 60 -6.26 -12.37 1.43
C VAL A 60 -7.73 -12.42 0.98
N GLY A 61 -8.58 -11.57 1.52
CA GLY A 61 -9.99 -11.45 1.10
C GLY A 61 -10.09 -11.18 -0.41
N MET A 62 -9.30 -10.24 -0.92
CA MET A 62 -9.24 -9.91 -2.34
C MET A 62 -8.71 -11.09 -3.19
N LEU A 63 -7.67 -11.80 -2.73
CA LEU A 63 -7.17 -13.02 -3.39
C LEU A 63 -8.26 -14.11 -3.46
N VAL A 64 -9.03 -14.30 -2.39
CA VAL A 64 -10.16 -15.24 -2.35
C VAL A 64 -11.26 -14.81 -3.32
N THR A 65 -11.64 -13.53 -3.33
CA THR A 65 -12.63 -12.97 -4.27
C THR A 65 -12.22 -13.22 -5.71
N TRP A 66 -10.93 -13.03 -6.04
CA TRP A 66 -10.40 -13.33 -7.36
C TRP A 66 -10.37 -14.82 -7.68
N LEU A 67 -9.99 -15.67 -6.73
CA LEU A 67 -10.03 -17.11 -6.93
C LEU A 67 -11.45 -17.59 -7.25
N LEU A 68 -12.46 -17.04 -6.58
CA LEU A 68 -13.87 -17.30 -6.87
C LEU A 68 -14.27 -16.80 -8.27
N LEU A 69 -13.87 -15.57 -8.64
CA LEU A 69 -14.13 -14.99 -9.95
C LEU A 69 -13.50 -15.82 -11.08
N LEU A 70 -12.23 -16.19 -10.95
CA LEU A 70 -11.50 -17.01 -11.92
C LEU A 70 -12.08 -18.43 -12.02
N SER A 71 -12.65 -18.92 -10.91
CA SER A 71 -13.34 -20.21 -10.86
C SER A 71 -14.77 -20.18 -11.44
N GLU A 72 -15.31 -19.01 -11.82
CA GLU A 72 -16.68 -18.86 -12.35
C GLU A 72 -16.99 -19.87 -13.46
N SER A 73 -16.08 -20.00 -14.43
CA SER A 73 -16.27 -20.89 -15.58
C SER A 73 -16.23 -22.39 -15.22
N LEU A 74 -15.53 -22.77 -14.14
CA LEU A 74 -15.50 -24.13 -13.62
C LEU A 74 -16.77 -24.42 -12.80
N ILE A 75 -17.14 -23.48 -11.93
CA ILE A 75 -18.34 -23.55 -11.10
C ILE A 75 -19.58 -23.65 -11.99
N GLY A 76 -19.70 -22.79 -13.00
CA GLY A 76 -20.80 -22.82 -13.96
C GLY A 76 -20.92 -24.14 -14.71
N ARG A 77 -19.78 -24.73 -15.15
CA ARG A 77 -19.77 -26.05 -15.78
C ARG A 77 -20.18 -27.17 -14.83
N LEU A 78 -19.73 -27.12 -13.57
CA LEU A 78 -20.09 -28.11 -12.55
C LEU A 78 -21.57 -28.02 -12.19
N MET A 79 -22.10 -26.80 -12.05
CA MET A 79 -23.52 -26.54 -11.81
C MET A 79 -24.37 -27.03 -12.98
N ALA A 80 -24.00 -26.71 -14.22
CA ALA A 80 -24.70 -27.17 -15.41
C ALA A 80 -24.70 -28.71 -15.52
N ARG A 81 -23.57 -29.37 -15.22
CA ARG A 81 -23.49 -30.85 -15.15
C ARG A 81 -24.40 -31.45 -14.09
N ARG A 82 -24.65 -30.73 -12.99
CA ARG A 82 -25.57 -31.13 -11.91
C ARG A 82 -27.01 -30.68 -12.16
N GLY A 83 -27.34 -30.15 -13.34
CA GLY A 83 -28.70 -29.72 -13.70
C GLY A 83 -29.12 -28.36 -13.15
N TYR A 84 -28.19 -27.59 -12.56
CA TYR A 84 -28.48 -26.24 -12.06
C TYR A 84 -28.32 -25.18 -13.16
N PRO A 85 -29.24 -24.19 -13.23
CA PRO A 85 -29.11 -23.05 -14.13
C PRO A 85 -27.86 -22.22 -13.81
N THR A 86 -27.16 -21.76 -14.84
CA THR A 86 -26.01 -20.86 -14.70
C THR A 86 -26.45 -19.41 -14.56
N LEU A 87 -25.64 -18.59 -13.89
CA LEU A 87 -25.90 -17.17 -13.72
C LEU A 87 -26.01 -16.45 -15.08
N PRO A 88 -26.92 -15.46 -15.22
CA PRO A 88 -27.01 -14.64 -16.42
C PRO A 88 -25.71 -13.86 -16.65
N ARG A 89 -25.30 -13.69 -17.91
CA ARG A 89 -24.08 -12.95 -18.27
C ARG A 89 -24.02 -11.54 -17.68
N GLY A 90 -25.15 -10.83 -17.64
CA GLY A 90 -25.19 -9.49 -17.07
C GLY A 90 -24.85 -9.45 -15.58
N VAL A 91 -25.17 -10.52 -14.82
CA VAL A 91 -24.81 -10.64 -13.41
C VAL A 91 -23.32 -10.91 -13.27
N THR A 92 -22.76 -11.81 -14.08
CA THR A 92 -21.34 -12.16 -13.97
C THR A 92 -20.43 -11.02 -14.43
N THR A 93 -20.81 -10.28 -15.47
CA THR A 93 -20.11 -9.05 -15.89
C THR A 93 -20.17 -7.96 -14.82
N PHE A 94 -21.30 -7.79 -14.14
CA PHE A 94 -21.43 -6.85 -13.02
C PHE A 94 -20.53 -7.25 -11.83
N ILE A 95 -20.54 -8.53 -11.44
CA ILE A 95 -19.66 -9.03 -10.37
C ILE A 95 -18.19 -8.83 -10.77
N ALA A 96 -17.80 -9.19 -11.99
CA ALA A 96 -16.45 -8.98 -12.49
C ALA A 96 -16.06 -7.49 -12.43
N GLN A 97 -16.97 -6.58 -12.80
CA GLN A 97 -16.74 -5.14 -12.73
C GLN A 97 -16.45 -4.69 -11.30
N MET A 98 -17.24 -5.15 -10.32
CA MET A 98 -17.04 -4.81 -8.90
C MET A 98 -15.68 -5.31 -8.39
N VAL A 99 -15.27 -6.52 -8.75
CA VAL A 99 -13.97 -7.09 -8.36
C VAL A 99 -12.81 -6.35 -9.04
N HIS A 100 -12.97 -5.95 -10.31
CA HIS A 100 -11.97 -5.13 -11.00
C HIS A 100 -11.83 -3.74 -10.37
N GLN A 101 -12.95 -3.09 -10.04
CA GLN A 101 -12.96 -1.81 -9.34
C GLN A 101 -12.30 -1.94 -7.98
N GLU A 102 -12.71 -2.93 -7.19
CA GLU A 102 -12.10 -3.25 -5.90
C GLU A 102 -10.58 -3.36 -6.05
N THR A 103 -10.11 -4.11 -7.04
CA THR A 103 -8.69 -4.32 -7.29
C THR A 103 -7.93 -3.04 -7.61
N LEU A 104 -8.43 -2.28 -8.57
CA LEU A 104 -7.75 -1.09 -9.07
C LEU A 104 -7.74 -0.01 -8.00
N PHE A 105 -8.86 0.22 -7.31
CA PHE A 105 -8.95 1.25 -6.28
C PHE A 105 -8.28 0.85 -4.96
N PHE A 106 -8.27 -0.44 -4.61
CA PHE A 106 -7.52 -0.94 -3.46
C PHE A 106 -6.01 -0.74 -3.62
N THR A 107 -5.47 -1.06 -4.79
CA THR A 107 -4.03 -1.01 -5.06
C THR A 107 -3.54 0.39 -5.42
N LEU A 108 -4.42 1.29 -5.86
CA LEU A 108 -4.03 2.61 -6.33
C LEU A 108 -3.28 3.47 -5.28
N PRO A 109 -3.67 3.54 -3.99
CA PRO A 109 -2.92 4.26 -2.96
C PRO A 109 -1.46 3.79 -2.84
N PHE A 110 -1.24 2.47 -2.88
CA PHE A 110 0.11 1.88 -2.86
C PHE A 110 0.94 2.34 -4.06
N LEU A 111 0.36 2.30 -5.27
CA LEU A 111 1.04 2.78 -6.47
C LEU A 111 1.33 4.28 -6.38
N LEU A 112 0.38 5.10 -5.97
CA LEU A 112 0.54 6.55 -5.86
C LEU A 112 1.67 6.93 -4.87
N ALA A 113 1.74 6.23 -3.73
CA ALA A 113 2.75 6.45 -2.70
C ALA A 113 4.16 6.00 -3.11
N THR A 114 4.27 4.92 -3.90
CA THR A 114 5.55 4.29 -4.26
C THR A 114 6.07 4.70 -5.64
N THR A 115 5.29 5.46 -6.41
CA THR A 115 5.69 5.92 -7.74
C THR A 115 6.69 7.05 -7.66
N VAL A 116 7.87 6.85 -8.25
CA VAL A 116 8.79 7.96 -8.53
C VAL A 116 8.34 8.65 -9.82
N TRP A 117 7.67 9.78 -9.67
CA TRP A 117 7.00 10.51 -10.77
C TRP A 117 7.96 11.05 -11.85
N THR A 118 9.24 11.26 -11.51
CA THR A 118 10.28 11.65 -12.48
C THR A 118 10.88 10.46 -13.24
N SER A 119 10.18 9.34 -13.32
CA SER A 119 10.65 8.10 -13.94
C SER A 119 9.58 7.46 -14.83
N GLY A 120 9.94 6.38 -15.54
CA GLY A 120 9.00 5.58 -16.32
C GLY A 120 7.87 4.95 -15.47
N GLN A 121 8.00 4.92 -14.14
CA GLN A 121 6.95 4.44 -13.24
C GLN A 121 5.66 5.28 -13.31
N SER A 122 5.79 6.58 -13.64
CA SER A 122 4.63 7.45 -13.86
C SER A 122 3.71 6.93 -14.96
N LEU A 123 4.26 6.39 -16.05
CA LEU A 123 3.49 5.84 -17.17
C LEU A 123 2.65 4.64 -16.74
N PHE A 124 3.23 3.74 -15.95
CA PHE A 124 2.53 2.58 -15.42
C PHE A 124 1.39 3.00 -14.49
N THR A 125 1.67 3.89 -13.53
CA THR A 125 0.67 4.34 -12.56
C THR A 125 -0.46 5.13 -13.22
N VAL A 126 -0.15 5.99 -14.19
CA VAL A 126 -1.16 6.69 -15.00
C VAL A 126 -2.00 5.69 -15.80
N ALA A 127 -1.39 4.65 -16.38
CA ALA A 127 -2.15 3.59 -17.04
C ALA A 127 -3.12 2.90 -16.07
N MET A 128 -2.70 2.61 -14.83
CA MET A 128 -3.59 2.02 -13.81
C MET A 128 -4.72 2.97 -13.40
N ILE A 129 -4.46 4.27 -13.30
CA ILE A 129 -5.50 5.29 -13.07
C ILE A 129 -6.52 5.29 -14.23
N ILE A 130 -6.05 5.24 -15.48
CA ILE A 130 -6.93 5.17 -16.66
C ILE A 130 -7.80 3.90 -16.60
N LEU A 131 -7.23 2.74 -16.23
CA LEU A 131 -8.00 1.51 -16.04
C LEU A 131 -9.01 1.63 -14.91
N ALA A 132 -8.64 2.25 -13.79
CA ALA A 132 -9.52 2.51 -12.65
C ALA A 132 -10.72 3.37 -13.08
N VAL A 133 -10.49 4.47 -13.80
CA VAL A 133 -11.55 5.32 -14.34
C VAL A 133 -12.42 4.54 -15.35
N LEU A 134 -11.80 3.80 -16.27
CA LEU A 134 -12.51 2.97 -17.25
C LEU A 134 -13.45 1.96 -16.57
N SER A 135 -13.06 1.41 -15.41
CA SER A 135 -13.86 0.45 -14.65
C SER A 135 -15.13 1.04 -14.05
N ILE A 136 -15.14 2.36 -13.78
CA ILE A 136 -16.32 3.10 -13.30
C ILE A 136 -17.29 3.42 -14.45
N LEU A 137 -16.75 3.68 -15.65
CA LEU A 137 -17.53 4.15 -16.79
C LEU A 137 -18.31 3.00 -17.44
N ASP A 138 -19.51 2.71 -16.90
CA ASP A 138 -20.42 1.65 -17.35
C ASP A 138 -20.52 1.52 -18.89
N PRO A 139 -20.85 2.57 -19.67
CA PRO A 139 -20.99 2.43 -21.11
C PRO A 139 -19.70 1.99 -21.81
N LEU A 140 -18.53 2.35 -21.28
CA LEU A 140 -17.24 1.95 -21.82
C LEU A 140 -16.85 0.53 -21.38
N TYR A 141 -17.07 0.20 -20.11
CA TYR A 141 -16.75 -1.12 -19.55
C TYR A 141 -17.57 -2.22 -20.23
N TYR A 142 -18.89 -2.06 -20.33
CA TYR A 142 -19.76 -3.04 -21.00
C TYR A 142 -19.47 -3.13 -22.50
N ARG A 143 -19.14 -2.00 -23.16
CA ARG A 143 -18.70 -2.02 -24.56
C ARG A 143 -17.39 -2.79 -24.73
N LEU A 144 -16.46 -2.67 -23.79
CA LEU A 144 -15.21 -3.44 -23.78
C LEU A 144 -15.50 -4.93 -23.65
N ALA A 145 -16.34 -5.31 -22.68
CA ALA A 145 -16.70 -6.69 -22.40
C ALA A 145 -17.42 -7.37 -23.58
N ASP A 146 -18.35 -6.68 -24.23
CA ASP A 146 -19.18 -7.25 -25.29
C ASP A 146 -18.57 -7.12 -26.69
N GLN A 147 -18.04 -5.95 -27.05
CA GLN A 147 -17.61 -5.65 -28.43
C GLN A 147 -16.10 -5.80 -28.65
N ARG A 148 -15.28 -5.54 -27.61
CA ARG A 148 -13.80 -5.54 -27.72
C ARG A 148 -13.18 -6.55 -26.76
N ARG A 149 -13.57 -7.81 -26.91
CA ARG A 149 -13.20 -8.92 -26.02
C ARG A 149 -11.69 -9.05 -25.78
N SER A 150 -10.84 -8.83 -26.78
CA SER A 150 -9.38 -8.90 -26.61
C SER A 150 -8.86 -7.85 -25.62
N LEU A 151 -9.35 -6.60 -25.70
CA LEU A 151 -8.97 -5.54 -24.78
C LEU A 151 -9.52 -5.79 -23.37
N TYR A 152 -10.73 -6.34 -23.25
CA TYR A 152 -11.27 -6.78 -21.97
C TYR A 152 -10.39 -7.85 -21.30
N LEU A 153 -9.81 -8.76 -22.09
CA LEU A 153 -8.88 -9.77 -21.56
C LEU A 153 -7.57 -9.15 -21.08
N VAL A 154 -7.02 -8.17 -21.81
CA VAL A 154 -5.84 -7.42 -21.36
C VAL A 154 -6.14 -6.69 -20.05
N PHE A 155 -7.30 -6.03 -19.96
CA PHE A 155 -7.77 -5.37 -18.75
C PHE A 155 -7.86 -6.34 -17.56
N HIS A 156 -8.50 -7.49 -17.75
CA HIS A 156 -8.66 -8.52 -16.73
C HIS A 156 -7.30 -9.09 -16.28
N ALA A 157 -6.43 -9.42 -17.24
CA ALA A 157 -5.08 -9.91 -17.00
C ALA A 157 -4.23 -8.90 -16.21
N GLN A 158 -4.37 -7.61 -16.53
CA GLN A 158 -3.69 -6.53 -15.82
C GLN A 158 -4.15 -6.43 -14.36
N CYS A 159 -5.44 -6.65 -14.08
CA CYS A 159 -5.94 -6.66 -12.71
C CYS A 159 -5.38 -7.87 -11.92
N VAL A 160 -5.29 -9.06 -12.54
CA VAL A 160 -4.63 -10.23 -11.92
C VAL A 160 -3.16 -9.94 -11.62
N PHE A 161 -2.44 -9.36 -12.59
CA PHE A 161 -1.04 -8.95 -12.41
C PHE A 161 -0.91 -8.03 -11.20
N LEU A 162 -1.72 -6.98 -11.14
CA LEU A 162 -1.66 -5.96 -10.10
C LEU A 162 -2.04 -6.52 -8.71
N LEU A 163 -3.07 -7.35 -8.63
CA LEU A 163 -3.44 -8.07 -7.41
C LEU A 163 -2.25 -8.86 -6.85
N VAL A 164 -1.64 -9.70 -7.69
CA VAL A 164 -0.55 -10.60 -7.24
C VAL A 164 0.69 -9.78 -6.89
N LEU A 165 0.99 -8.74 -7.67
CA LEU A 165 2.11 -7.84 -7.44
C LEU A 165 2.05 -7.18 -6.06
N VAL A 166 0.88 -6.71 -5.64
CA VAL A 166 0.69 -6.00 -4.35
C VAL A 166 0.51 -6.98 -3.19
N SER A 167 -0.21 -8.08 -3.39
CA SER A 167 -0.57 -8.97 -2.29
C SER A 167 0.57 -9.90 -1.86
N LEU A 168 1.45 -10.34 -2.76
CA LEU A 168 2.50 -11.31 -2.41
C LEU A 168 3.52 -10.81 -1.38
N PRO A 169 4.09 -9.59 -1.51
CA PRO A 169 4.99 -9.08 -0.48
C PRO A 169 4.32 -8.93 0.89
N LEU A 170 3.01 -8.71 0.92
CA LEU A 170 2.22 -8.55 2.15
C LEU A 170 1.89 -9.88 2.82
N VAL A 171 1.43 -10.88 2.05
CA VAL A 171 0.88 -12.12 2.60
C VAL A 171 1.96 -13.17 2.84
N VAL A 172 2.93 -13.28 1.91
CA VAL A 172 3.95 -14.34 1.92
C VAL A 172 5.38 -13.81 2.02
N HIS A 173 5.56 -12.49 2.17
CA HIS A 173 6.86 -11.84 2.40
C HIS A 173 7.89 -12.08 1.27
N LEU A 174 7.40 -12.25 0.04
CA LEU A 174 8.28 -12.40 -1.13
C LEU A 174 8.86 -11.04 -1.54
N SER A 175 10.11 -11.04 -1.99
CA SER A 175 10.77 -9.83 -2.48
C SER A 175 10.01 -9.20 -3.66
N THR A 176 10.28 -7.93 -3.94
CA THR A 176 9.64 -7.20 -5.02
C THR A 176 9.86 -7.90 -6.37
N GLY A 177 11.08 -8.38 -6.62
CA GLY A 177 11.42 -9.11 -7.83
C GLY A 177 10.72 -10.47 -7.96
N GLN A 178 10.64 -11.24 -6.86
CA GLN A 178 9.94 -12.52 -6.81
C GLN A 178 8.44 -12.33 -7.05
N SER A 179 7.85 -11.32 -6.41
CA SER A 179 6.44 -10.97 -6.55
C SER A 179 6.10 -10.55 -7.97
N LEU A 180 6.96 -9.76 -8.63
CA LEU A 180 6.79 -9.37 -10.03
C LEU A 180 6.90 -10.57 -10.99
N LEU A 181 7.81 -11.51 -10.73
CA LEU A 181 7.92 -12.76 -11.50
C LEU A 181 6.63 -13.58 -11.39
N LEU A 182 6.14 -13.80 -10.16
CA LEU A 182 4.93 -14.58 -9.93
C LEU A 182 3.66 -13.86 -10.44
N ALA A 183 3.61 -12.53 -10.35
CA ALA A 183 2.54 -11.73 -10.95
C ALA A 183 2.52 -11.87 -12.48
N SER A 184 3.69 -11.82 -13.12
CA SER A 184 3.83 -12.04 -14.57
C SER A 184 3.38 -13.45 -14.96
N LEU A 185 3.76 -14.46 -14.18
CA LEU A 185 3.34 -15.85 -14.39
C LEU A 185 1.83 -16.01 -14.21
N ALA A 186 1.25 -15.46 -13.13
CA ALA A 186 -0.18 -15.49 -12.87
C ALA A 186 -0.96 -14.84 -14.01
N MET A 187 -0.54 -13.67 -14.48
CA MET A 187 -1.13 -12.97 -15.62
C MET A 187 -1.18 -13.89 -16.87
N VAL A 188 -0.07 -14.58 -17.18
CA VAL A 188 0.01 -15.51 -18.32
C VAL A 188 -0.92 -16.71 -18.13
N ILE A 189 -0.88 -17.35 -16.96
CA ILE A 189 -1.69 -18.53 -16.63
C ILE A 189 -3.18 -18.22 -16.72
N PHE A 190 -3.63 -17.11 -16.14
CA PHE A 190 -5.04 -16.74 -16.11
C PHE A 190 -5.53 -16.12 -17.43
N SER A 191 -4.62 -15.63 -18.27
CA SER A 191 -4.94 -15.22 -19.65
C SER A 191 -5.13 -16.41 -20.60
N LEU A 192 -4.53 -17.57 -20.29
CA LEU A 192 -4.49 -18.73 -21.19
C LEU A 192 -5.88 -19.27 -21.59
N PRO A 193 -6.84 -19.54 -20.68
CA PRO A 193 -8.15 -20.07 -21.05
C PRO A 193 -8.88 -19.14 -22.02
N SER A 194 -8.78 -17.85 -21.76
CA SER A 194 -9.42 -16.81 -22.54
C SER A 194 -8.78 -16.64 -23.93
N LEU A 195 -7.46 -16.70 -24.01
CA LEU A 195 -6.73 -16.65 -25.27
C LEU A 195 -6.99 -17.90 -26.12
N LEU A 196 -7.04 -19.09 -25.49
CA LEU A 196 -7.43 -20.33 -26.16
C LEU A 196 -8.86 -20.24 -26.73
N HIS A 197 -9.78 -19.62 -26.01
CA HIS A 197 -11.14 -19.38 -26.49
C HIS A 197 -11.17 -18.41 -27.68
N LEU A 198 -10.40 -17.32 -27.61
CA LEU A 198 -10.30 -16.32 -28.68
C LEU A 198 -9.72 -16.91 -29.97
N LEU A 199 -8.79 -17.87 -29.85
CA LEU A 199 -8.09 -18.48 -30.98
C LEU A 199 -8.77 -19.77 -31.51
N ARG A 200 -9.93 -20.19 -30.99
CA ARG A 200 -10.62 -21.37 -31.55
C ARG A 200 -11.25 -21.10 -32.93
N PRO A 201 -11.36 -22.12 -33.82
CA PRO A 201 -10.79 -23.47 -33.70
C PRO A 201 -9.26 -23.47 -33.83
N MET A 202 -8.59 -24.39 -33.14
CA MET A 202 -7.12 -24.40 -33.08
C MET A 202 -6.53 -25.05 -34.33
N ASN A 203 -5.52 -24.43 -34.93
CA ASN A 203 -4.70 -25.01 -35.99
C ASN A 203 -3.22 -24.90 -35.62
N ARG A 204 -2.32 -25.55 -36.39
CA ARG A 204 -0.87 -25.55 -36.09
C ARG A 204 -0.28 -24.13 -36.00
N ARG A 205 -0.73 -23.21 -36.86
CA ARG A 205 -0.29 -21.80 -36.84
C ARG A 205 -0.71 -21.07 -35.57
N ARG A 206 -1.93 -21.29 -35.08
CA ARG A 206 -2.44 -20.68 -33.84
C ARG A 206 -1.79 -21.28 -32.59
N TRP A 207 -1.48 -22.57 -32.60
CA TRP A 207 -0.63 -23.19 -31.58
C TRP A 207 0.75 -22.56 -31.53
N LEU A 208 1.40 -22.39 -32.70
CA LEU A 208 2.68 -21.70 -32.78
C LEU A 208 2.56 -20.25 -32.27
N ALA A 209 1.54 -19.52 -32.70
CA ALA A 209 1.26 -18.16 -32.24
C ALA A 209 1.08 -18.08 -30.71
N LEU A 210 0.42 -19.07 -30.10
CA LEU A 210 0.25 -19.14 -28.64
C LEU A 210 1.59 -19.40 -27.93
N MET A 211 2.38 -20.36 -28.44
CA MET A 211 3.71 -20.69 -27.91
C MET A 211 4.70 -19.53 -28.06
N THR A 212 4.49 -18.61 -29.01
CA THR A 212 5.27 -17.39 -29.15
C THR A 212 4.72 -16.23 -28.33
N LEU A 213 3.39 -16.06 -28.27
CA LEU A 213 2.76 -14.90 -27.64
C LEU A 213 2.85 -14.95 -26.11
N LEU A 214 2.72 -16.13 -25.49
CA LEU A 214 2.80 -16.24 -24.02
C LEU A 214 4.19 -15.89 -23.48
N PRO A 215 5.31 -16.41 -24.03
CA PRO A 215 6.65 -15.97 -23.62
C PRO A 215 6.91 -14.51 -23.97
N LEU A 216 6.39 -14.01 -25.09
CA LEU A 216 6.52 -12.59 -25.45
C LEU A 216 5.85 -11.70 -24.41
N LEU A 217 4.64 -12.07 -23.95
CA LEU A 217 3.90 -11.33 -22.93
C LEU A 217 4.58 -11.41 -21.56
N ALA A 218 5.08 -12.59 -21.17
CA ALA A 218 5.89 -12.75 -19.97
C ALA A 218 7.19 -11.93 -20.03
N GLY A 219 7.88 -11.98 -21.17
CA GLY A 219 9.10 -11.22 -21.42
C GLY A 219 8.86 -9.71 -21.43
N ALA A 220 7.75 -9.25 -22.00
CA ALA A 220 7.35 -7.84 -21.97
C ALA A 220 7.07 -7.36 -20.55
N ALA A 221 6.36 -8.16 -19.73
CA ALA A 221 6.14 -7.84 -18.32
C ALA A 221 7.45 -7.77 -17.52
N TRP A 222 8.37 -8.71 -17.77
CA TRP A 222 9.68 -8.74 -17.12
C TRP A 222 10.58 -7.58 -17.55
N LEU A 223 10.62 -7.24 -18.85
CA LEU A 223 11.39 -6.10 -19.36
C LEU A 223 10.80 -4.77 -18.88
N GLY A 224 9.46 -4.70 -18.78
CA GLY A 224 8.74 -3.55 -18.22
C GLY A 224 8.88 -3.38 -16.71
N ARG A 225 9.58 -4.28 -15.99
CA ARG A 225 9.70 -4.25 -14.52
C ARG A 225 10.19 -2.91 -13.98
N ILE A 226 11.11 -2.26 -14.71
CA ILE A 226 11.69 -0.97 -14.31
C ILE A 226 10.66 0.16 -14.27
N TRP A 227 9.53 0.00 -14.97
CA TRP A 227 8.41 0.94 -14.98
C TRP A 227 7.34 0.56 -13.95
N VAL A 228 7.46 -0.57 -13.27
CA VAL A 228 6.51 -0.95 -12.22
C VAL A 228 7.03 -0.40 -10.88
N PRO A 229 6.28 0.46 -10.17
CA PRO A 229 6.69 0.91 -8.85
C PRO A 229 6.71 -0.26 -7.85
N PRO A 230 7.65 -0.27 -6.89
CA PRO A 230 7.71 -1.31 -5.86
C PRO A 230 6.59 -1.07 -4.85
N ALA A 231 5.42 -1.65 -5.09
CA ALA A 231 4.16 -1.25 -4.44
C ALA A 231 4.13 -1.29 -2.89
N THR A 232 5.04 -1.99 -2.25
CA THR A 232 5.13 -2.09 -0.78
C THR A 232 6.38 -1.43 -0.20
N LEU A 233 7.22 -0.79 -1.02
CA LEU A 233 8.45 -0.13 -0.60
C LEU A 233 8.41 1.35 -0.96
N TRP A 234 8.56 2.21 0.03
CA TRP A 234 8.72 3.64 -0.18
C TRP A 234 9.79 4.21 0.74
N LEU A 235 10.29 5.39 0.38
CA LEU A 235 11.28 6.10 1.15
C LEU A 235 10.57 7.05 2.13
N SER A 236 10.68 6.79 3.43
CA SER A 236 10.09 7.63 4.49
C SER A 236 10.91 8.88 4.76
N GLY A 237 12.21 8.86 4.43
CA GLY A 237 13.14 9.93 4.76
C GLY A 237 14.53 9.69 4.16
N SER A 238 15.21 10.76 3.80
CA SER A 238 16.59 10.75 3.28
C SER A 238 17.38 11.94 3.76
N ALA A 239 18.71 11.77 3.86
CA ALA A 239 19.63 12.84 4.19
C ALA A 239 20.99 12.62 3.53
N LEU A 240 21.69 13.72 3.25
CA LEU A 240 23.12 13.73 2.95
C LEU A 240 23.86 14.33 4.13
N SER A 241 24.97 13.70 4.53
CA SER A 241 25.72 14.14 5.69
C SER A 241 27.21 13.84 5.57
N PRO A 242 28.09 14.72 6.06
CA PRO A 242 29.53 14.45 6.12
C PRO A 242 29.90 13.47 7.24
N GLN A 243 29.05 13.33 8.27
CA GLN A 243 29.30 12.51 9.45
C GLN A 243 28.09 11.63 9.76
N PHE A 244 28.31 10.53 10.46
CA PHE A 244 27.26 9.57 10.81
C PHE A 244 27.53 8.95 12.18
N ASP A 245 26.53 8.98 13.06
CA ASP A 245 26.59 8.26 14.33
C ASP A 245 26.13 6.83 14.12
N ALA A 246 27.08 5.88 14.14
CA ALA A 246 26.80 4.47 13.94
C ALA A 246 25.98 3.84 15.09
N ALA A 247 26.07 4.39 16.31
CA ALA A 247 25.34 3.89 17.47
C ALA A 247 23.86 4.31 17.41
N GLN A 248 23.59 5.58 17.10
CA GLN A 248 22.23 6.11 16.97
C GLN A 248 21.62 5.90 15.58
N ARG A 249 22.45 5.56 14.59
CA ARG A 249 22.09 5.42 13.17
C ARG A 249 21.47 6.69 12.61
N THR A 250 22.10 7.82 12.93
CA THR A 250 21.63 9.14 12.55
C THR A 250 22.71 9.90 11.76
N PRO A 251 22.33 10.58 10.66
CA PRO A 251 23.20 11.50 9.95
C PRO A 251 23.53 12.72 10.81
N GLN A 252 24.76 13.24 10.71
CA GLN A 252 25.26 14.36 11.51
C GLN A 252 26.17 15.29 10.72
N GLY A 253 26.40 16.47 11.29
CA GLY A 253 27.30 17.48 10.73
C GLY A 253 26.69 18.24 9.56
N SER A 254 27.46 19.22 9.07
CA SER A 254 27.07 20.07 7.96
C SER A 254 28.27 20.33 7.07
N LEU A 255 28.11 20.12 5.76
CA LEU A 255 29.16 20.36 4.77
C LEU A 255 28.55 20.93 3.50
N LEU A 256 29.09 22.05 3.03
CA LEU A 256 28.77 22.56 1.71
C LEU A 256 29.53 21.73 0.67
N LEU A 257 28.82 21.20 -0.33
CA LEU A 257 29.39 20.24 -1.26
C LEU A 257 30.17 20.95 -2.38
N THR A 258 31.40 21.35 -2.07
CA THR A 258 32.36 21.82 -3.07
C THR A 258 33.37 20.70 -3.44
N PRO A 259 33.98 20.73 -4.64
CA PRO A 259 35.00 19.76 -5.03
C PRO A 259 36.15 19.66 -4.01
N THR A 260 36.60 20.81 -3.51
CA THR A 260 37.66 20.89 -2.50
C THR A 260 37.23 20.29 -1.15
N ALA A 261 36.00 20.55 -0.71
CA ALA A 261 35.45 20.00 0.53
C ALA A 261 35.27 18.48 0.46
N LEU A 262 34.81 17.95 -0.69
CA LEU A 262 34.65 16.52 -0.90
C LEU A 262 36.01 15.80 -0.99
N ALA A 263 37.02 16.43 -1.60
CA ALA A 263 38.37 15.87 -1.70
C ALA A 263 39.10 15.86 -0.34
N ALA A 264 38.90 16.88 0.50
CA ALA A 264 39.48 16.97 1.84
C ALA A 264 38.69 16.19 2.91
N GLY A 265 37.41 15.91 2.64
CA GLY A 265 36.50 15.27 3.58
C GLY A 265 36.73 13.76 3.73
N GLN A 266 36.07 13.17 4.74
CA GLN A 266 36.11 11.72 5.00
C GLN A 266 35.09 10.92 4.15
N GLY A 267 34.51 11.56 3.14
CA GLY A 267 33.43 11.06 2.32
C GLY A 267 32.06 11.62 2.68
N LEU A 268 31.05 11.24 1.89
CA LEU A 268 29.67 11.66 2.02
C LEU A 268 28.79 10.45 2.33
N TYR A 269 28.00 10.55 3.39
CA TYR A 269 26.98 9.57 3.72
C TYR A 269 25.66 9.92 3.03
N ALA A 270 25.06 8.91 2.42
CA ALA A 270 23.69 8.93 1.96
C ALA A 270 22.86 8.05 2.88
N TYR A 271 22.02 8.68 3.69
CA TYR A 271 21.08 8.04 4.59
C TYR A 271 19.71 7.91 3.94
N THR A 272 19.08 6.76 4.14
CA THR A 272 17.71 6.47 3.69
C THR A 272 16.98 5.65 4.72
N SER A 273 15.75 6.05 5.06
CA SER A 273 14.80 5.23 5.80
C SER A 273 13.76 4.66 4.84
N ILE A 274 13.75 3.35 4.66
CA ILE A 274 12.92 2.65 3.67
C ILE A 274 11.85 1.85 4.38
N HIS A 275 10.58 2.19 4.17
CA HIS A 275 9.50 1.38 4.73
C HIS A 275 9.35 0.07 3.95
N ALA A 276 9.16 -1.02 4.70
CA ALA A 276 8.89 -2.35 4.16
C ALA A 276 7.98 -3.14 5.13
N PRO A 277 7.05 -3.97 4.61
CA PRO A 277 6.22 -4.86 5.42
C PRO A 277 7.06 -5.75 6.34
N ARG A 278 6.58 -6.03 7.55
CA ARG A 278 7.28 -6.92 8.49
C ARG A 278 7.55 -8.27 7.86
N GLY A 279 8.75 -8.80 8.09
CA GLY A 279 9.14 -10.11 7.56
C GLY A 279 9.62 -10.08 6.10
N LEU A 280 9.37 -9.00 5.36
CA LEU A 280 9.96 -8.80 4.03
C LEU A 280 11.46 -8.57 4.19
N ARG A 281 12.25 -9.33 3.43
CA ARG A 281 13.68 -9.07 3.21
C ARG A 281 13.87 -8.62 1.77
N GLU A 282 14.56 -7.52 1.58
CA GLU A 282 14.82 -6.96 0.25
C GLU A 282 16.28 -6.51 0.17
N GLU A 283 16.91 -6.73 -0.97
CA GLU A 283 18.19 -6.12 -1.30
C GLU A 283 17.93 -4.79 -2.02
N VAL A 284 18.35 -3.71 -1.40
CA VAL A 284 18.31 -2.35 -1.93
C VAL A 284 19.70 -1.95 -2.38
N VAL A 285 19.79 -1.12 -3.40
CA VAL A 285 21.05 -0.68 -3.98
C VAL A 285 21.04 0.83 -4.07
N HIS A 286 22.06 1.47 -3.52
CA HIS A 286 22.36 2.87 -3.80
C HIS A 286 23.22 2.95 -5.07
N GLU A 287 22.61 3.41 -6.15
CA GLU A 287 23.29 3.72 -7.41
C GLU A 287 23.68 5.20 -7.42
N TRP A 288 24.97 5.47 -7.23
CA TRP A 288 25.52 6.82 -7.31
C TRP A 288 25.81 7.16 -8.77
N ARG A 289 25.23 8.27 -9.22
CA ARG A 289 25.39 8.80 -10.56
C ARG A 289 25.95 10.21 -10.53
N HIS A 290 26.85 10.50 -11.45
CA HIS A 290 27.45 11.81 -11.69
C HIS A 290 27.22 12.17 -13.15
N ASP A 291 26.55 13.29 -13.41
CA ASP A 291 26.15 13.76 -14.74
C ASP A 291 25.42 12.70 -15.59
N GLY A 292 24.71 11.80 -14.91
CA GLY A 292 23.93 10.71 -15.50
C GLY A 292 24.68 9.38 -15.64
N GLU A 293 26.01 9.37 -15.51
CA GLU A 293 26.82 8.16 -15.56
C GLU A 293 26.83 7.44 -14.21
N LEU A 294 26.75 6.11 -14.22
CA LEU A 294 26.80 5.29 -13.00
C LEU A 294 28.25 5.14 -12.53
N VAL A 295 28.54 5.67 -11.33
CA VAL A 295 29.90 5.69 -10.76
C VAL A 295 30.08 4.61 -9.70
N ASP A 296 29.09 4.41 -8.83
CA ASP A 296 29.12 3.36 -7.80
C ASP A 296 27.76 2.69 -7.67
N ARG A 297 27.80 1.40 -7.29
CA ARG A 297 26.61 0.59 -7.01
C ARG A 297 26.83 -0.18 -5.72
N ILE A 298 26.16 0.22 -4.64
CA ILE A 298 26.41 -0.31 -3.29
C ILE A 298 25.14 -1.04 -2.79
N PRO A 299 25.14 -2.38 -2.70
CA PRO A 299 24.01 -3.15 -2.19
C PRO A 299 23.93 -3.09 -0.67
N LEU A 300 22.70 -3.16 -0.16
CA LEU A 300 22.29 -3.07 1.23
C LEU A 300 21.13 -4.05 1.44
N GLU A 301 21.19 -4.86 2.49
CA GLU A 301 20.03 -5.68 2.86
C GLU A 301 19.14 -4.92 3.85
N ILE A 302 17.84 -4.88 3.56
CA ILE A 302 16.83 -4.29 4.45
C ILE A 302 15.87 -5.36 4.96
N GLN A 303 15.40 -5.18 6.18
CA GLN A 303 14.38 -6.03 6.80
C GLN A 303 13.20 -5.15 7.22
N GLY A 304 12.00 -5.49 6.76
CA GLY A 304 10.81 -4.72 7.08
C GLY A 304 10.29 -4.98 8.51
N GLY A 305 9.44 -4.07 8.99
CA GLY A 305 8.75 -4.22 10.28
C GLY A 305 8.84 -3.02 11.22
N ARG A 306 9.61 -1.98 10.89
CA ARG A 306 9.65 -0.71 11.63
C ARG A 306 8.74 0.31 10.96
N ALA A 307 7.89 1.00 11.74
CA ALA A 307 6.97 2.01 11.21
C ALA A 307 7.69 3.14 10.48
N GLU A 308 8.79 3.65 11.05
CA GLU A 308 9.66 4.68 10.44
C GLU A 308 10.50 4.17 9.26
N GLY A 309 10.44 2.86 8.98
CA GLY A 309 11.25 2.20 7.97
C GLY A 309 12.62 1.73 8.47
N TYR A 310 13.27 0.93 7.64
CA TYR A 310 14.61 0.43 7.86
C TYR A 310 15.63 1.53 7.53
N ARG A 311 16.44 1.90 8.52
CA ARG A 311 17.50 2.90 8.39
C ARG A 311 18.72 2.26 7.74
N ALA A 312 19.04 2.67 6.52
CA ALA A 312 20.19 2.22 5.76
C ALA A 312 21.04 3.43 5.34
N TRP A 313 22.35 3.22 5.22
CA TRP A 313 23.26 4.26 4.76
C TRP A 313 24.40 3.69 3.93
N THR A 314 24.91 4.51 3.02
CA THR A 314 26.16 4.22 2.30
C THR A 314 27.09 5.41 2.41
N ARG A 315 28.39 5.17 2.59
CA ARG A 315 29.40 6.22 2.53
C ARG A 315 30.21 6.13 1.24
N LYS A 316 30.16 7.18 0.42
CA LYS A 316 31.08 7.37 -0.71
C LYS A 316 32.31 8.14 -0.23
N GLN A 317 33.48 7.52 -0.31
CA GLN A 317 34.74 8.17 0.06
C GLN A 317 35.56 8.66 -1.12
N ASN A 318 35.46 7.97 -2.26
CA ASN A 318 36.31 8.24 -3.41
C ASN A 318 35.47 9.01 -4.42
N PHE A 319 35.55 10.34 -4.39
CA PHE A 319 35.00 11.19 -5.44
C PHE A 319 36.02 11.34 -6.57
N PRO A 320 35.58 11.43 -7.84
CA PRO A 320 36.45 11.77 -8.96
C PRO A 320 37.13 13.12 -8.74
N GLU A 321 38.30 13.35 -9.37
CA GLU A 321 38.98 14.65 -9.31
C GLU A 321 38.09 15.78 -9.85
N ASP A 322 37.40 15.53 -10.96
CA ASP A 322 36.34 16.39 -11.48
C ASP A 322 34.99 15.98 -10.87
N SER A 323 34.75 16.40 -9.62
CA SER A 323 33.53 16.07 -8.87
C SER A 323 32.42 17.11 -9.00
N ALA A 324 32.67 18.22 -9.70
CA ALA A 324 31.67 19.26 -9.94
C ALA A 324 30.54 18.74 -10.84
N GLY A 325 29.33 19.28 -10.67
CA GLY A 325 28.17 18.93 -11.48
C GLY A 325 27.05 18.25 -10.70
N ASP A 326 26.17 17.57 -11.43
CA ASP A 326 24.93 17.03 -10.91
C ASP A 326 25.12 15.60 -10.41
N TRP A 327 24.83 15.40 -9.13
CA TRP A 327 24.86 14.10 -8.51
C TRP A 327 23.47 13.59 -8.18
N ARG A 328 23.30 12.29 -8.38
CA ARG A 328 22.05 11.59 -8.09
C ARG A 328 22.32 10.25 -7.44
N ILE A 329 21.61 9.95 -6.38
CA ILE A 329 21.60 8.64 -5.74
C ILE A 329 20.24 8.02 -5.99
N ASP A 330 20.21 7.03 -6.87
CA ASP A 330 19.01 6.25 -7.14
C ASP A 330 18.95 5.10 -6.12
N VAL A 331 17.88 5.06 -5.32
CA VAL A 331 17.60 3.97 -4.37
C VAL A 331 16.78 2.94 -5.11
N MET A 332 17.38 1.77 -5.40
CA MET A 332 16.83 0.76 -6.30
C MET A 332 16.60 -0.55 -5.56
N THR A 333 15.61 -1.35 -5.94
CA THR A 333 15.58 -2.77 -5.59
C THR A 333 16.63 -3.53 -6.40
N ALA A 334 17.08 -4.70 -5.95
CA ALA A 334 17.90 -5.60 -6.77
C ALA A 334 17.19 -5.99 -8.09
N GLY A 335 15.85 -6.01 -8.07
CA GLY A 335 14.97 -6.16 -9.23
C GLY A 335 14.87 -4.91 -10.12
N GLY A 336 15.74 -3.90 -9.95
CA GLY A 336 15.88 -2.69 -10.77
C GLY A 336 14.69 -1.73 -10.75
N GLN A 337 13.81 -1.85 -9.77
CA GLN A 337 12.72 -0.89 -9.56
C GLN A 337 13.21 0.23 -8.67
N ARG A 338 12.89 1.47 -9.02
CA ARG A 338 13.28 2.63 -8.23
C ARG A 338 12.33 2.81 -7.05
N ILE A 339 12.89 2.95 -5.86
CA ILE A 339 12.17 3.28 -4.62
C ILE A 339 12.17 4.80 -4.41
N GLY A 340 13.30 5.46 -4.71
CA GLY A 340 13.46 6.90 -4.47
C GLY A 340 14.72 7.47 -5.12
N VAL A 341 14.87 8.80 -5.02
CA VAL A 341 16.01 9.55 -5.58
C VAL A 341 16.45 10.62 -4.61
N LEU A 342 17.75 10.71 -4.35
CA LEU A 342 18.39 11.87 -3.73
C LEU A 342 19.15 12.63 -4.82
N ARG A 343 19.07 13.95 -4.83
CA ARG A 343 19.80 14.82 -5.76
C ARG A 343 20.59 15.85 -4.99
N PHE A 344 21.81 16.12 -5.43
CA PHE A 344 22.63 17.19 -4.92
C PHE A 344 23.53 17.71 -6.02
N HIS A 345 23.97 18.95 -5.87
CA HIS A 345 24.83 19.63 -6.81
C HIS A 345 26.16 19.96 -6.12
N VAL A 346 27.26 19.66 -6.81
CA VAL A 346 28.62 19.97 -6.36
C VAL A 346 29.14 21.12 -7.20
N SER A 347 29.49 22.23 -6.56
CA SER A 347 29.96 23.44 -7.25
C SER A 347 31.07 24.13 -6.47
N ASP A 348 31.97 24.82 -7.17
CA ASP A 348 32.92 25.75 -6.56
C ASP A 348 32.23 27.04 -6.09
N ASP A 349 31.09 27.39 -6.68
CA ASP A 349 30.25 28.49 -6.21
C ASP A 349 29.41 28.02 -5.02
N GLU A 350 29.68 28.60 -3.85
CA GLU A 350 28.96 28.29 -2.62
C GLU A 350 27.45 28.56 -2.71
N ALA A 351 27.02 29.49 -3.58
CA ALA A 351 25.61 29.79 -3.76
C ALA A 351 24.83 28.66 -4.47
N ASP A 352 25.52 27.89 -5.33
CA ASP A 352 24.93 26.81 -6.13
C ASP A 352 25.18 25.42 -5.51
N ALA A 353 26.20 25.29 -4.66
CA ALA A 353 26.53 24.05 -3.98
C ALA A 353 25.44 23.61 -2.99
N THR A 354 25.11 22.32 -2.99
CA THR A 354 24.14 21.77 -2.03
C THR A 354 24.76 21.70 -0.63
N LEU A 355 23.98 22.05 0.39
CA LEU A 355 24.37 21.86 1.80
C LEU A 355 23.94 20.48 2.28
N ALA A 356 24.90 19.62 2.62
CA ALA A 356 24.68 18.34 3.29
C ALA A 356 24.66 18.55 4.81
N ASP A 357 23.50 18.82 5.39
CA ASP A 357 23.31 19.19 6.80
C ASP A 357 22.78 18.05 7.70
N GLY A 358 22.69 16.84 7.14
CA GLY A 358 22.16 15.67 7.84
C GLY A 358 20.69 15.76 8.22
N ARG A 359 19.94 16.78 7.78
CA ARG A 359 18.51 16.85 8.07
C ARG A 359 17.77 15.81 7.26
N ILE A 360 17.01 14.98 7.96
CA ILE A 360 16.14 13.98 7.34
C ILE A 360 14.96 14.73 6.72
N SER A 361 14.82 14.57 5.41
CA SER A 361 13.71 15.13 4.63
C SER A 361 12.89 14.00 4.05
N SER A 362 11.56 14.15 4.08
CA SER A 362 10.64 13.24 3.39
C SER A 362 10.68 13.50 1.90
N GLN A 363 10.48 12.46 1.09
CA GLN A 363 10.51 12.63 -0.36
C GLN A 363 9.31 13.45 -0.86
N PRO A 364 9.53 14.33 -1.85
CA PRO A 364 8.44 15.01 -2.54
C PRO A 364 7.63 13.99 -3.36
N GLY A 365 6.47 13.61 -2.82
CA GLY A 365 5.43 12.87 -3.56
C GLY A 365 4.63 13.77 -4.50
N LEU A 366 3.50 13.27 -5.01
CA LEU A 366 2.53 14.13 -5.70
C LEU A 366 2.07 15.25 -4.76
N PRO A 367 2.04 16.52 -5.22
CA PRO A 367 1.47 17.62 -4.46
C PRO A 367 0.03 17.28 -4.01
N GLY A 368 -0.28 17.43 -2.72
CA GLY A 368 -1.58 17.05 -2.13
C GLY A 368 -1.72 15.58 -1.71
N LEU A 369 -0.77 14.71 -2.09
CA LEU A 369 -0.68 13.31 -1.64
C LEU A 369 0.58 13.04 -0.81
N MET A 370 1.37 14.07 -0.50
CA MET A 370 2.56 13.97 0.35
C MET A 370 2.26 13.39 1.74
N TRP A 371 1.03 13.56 2.23
CA TRP A 371 0.57 13.00 3.51
C TRP A 371 0.50 11.46 3.52
N LEU A 372 0.50 10.79 2.34
CA LEU A 372 0.59 9.33 2.27
C LEU A 372 1.96 8.82 2.71
N THR A 373 3.03 9.56 2.38
CA THR A 373 4.42 9.14 2.67
C THR A 373 5.06 9.93 3.81
N ALA A 374 4.44 11.02 4.26
CA ALA A 374 4.89 11.79 5.41
C ALA A 374 4.69 10.98 6.70
N GLY A 375 5.76 10.30 7.13
CA GLY A 375 5.89 9.82 8.51
C GLY A 375 5.99 10.99 9.49
N SER A 376 5.51 10.78 10.71
CA SER A 376 5.31 11.73 11.80
C SER A 376 6.58 12.39 12.37
N GLU A 377 7.29 13.20 11.58
CA GLU A 377 8.45 13.97 12.07
C GLU A 377 8.19 15.47 12.24
N THR A 378 6.93 15.89 12.21
CA THR A 378 6.51 17.11 12.90
C THR A 378 5.64 16.68 14.08
N THR A 379 6.25 16.55 15.26
CA THR A 379 5.72 16.92 16.59
C THR A 379 6.43 16.08 17.66
N GLY A 380 7.63 16.51 18.05
CA GLY A 380 8.29 16.03 19.27
C GLY A 380 7.67 16.58 20.58
N ALA A 381 6.43 17.06 20.54
CA ALA A 381 5.76 17.72 21.66
C ALA A 381 4.40 17.11 22.09
N ASP A 382 3.71 16.32 21.25
CA ASP A 382 2.33 15.81 21.53
C ASP A 382 2.27 14.30 21.82
N SER A 383 3.40 13.60 21.72
CA SER A 383 3.47 12.15 21.99
C SER A 383 3.34 11.80 23.48
N GLN A 384 3.44 12.79 24.39
CA GLN A 384 3.16 12.59 25.82
C GLN A 384 1.66 12.72 26.18
N GLU A 385 0.90 13.59 25.52
CA GLU A 385 -0.53 13.75 25.83
C GLU A 385 -1.38 12.60 25.28
N THR A 386 -1.05 12.11 24.09
CA THR A 386 -1.78 11.01 23.44
C THR A 386 -1.55 9.66 24.12
N SER A 387 -0.35 9.42 24.67
CA SER A 387 -0.09 8.21 25.47
C SER A 387 -0.81 8.23 26.82
N GLY A 388 -0.98 9.41 27.44
CA GLY A 388 -1.76 9.58 28.67
C GLY A 388 -3.28 9.51 28.47
N ALA A 389 -3.77 9.80 27.26
CA ALA A 389 -5.18 9.61 26.91
C ALA A 389 -5.51 8.13 26.66
N ILE A 390 -4.61 7.38 26.00
CA ILE A 390 -4.80 5.95 25.74
C ILE A 390 -4.73 5.13 27.04
N GLY A 391 -3.79 5.46 27.94
CA GLY A 391 -3.71 4.81 29.27
C GLY A 391 -4.96 5.02 30.11
N ARG A 392 -5.56 6.22 30.06
CA ARG A 392 -6.84 6.50 30.76
C ARG A 392 -8.01 5.71 30.19
N VAL A 393 -8.06 5.47 28.89
CA VAL A 393 -9.13 4.64 28.28
C VAL A 393 -8.97 3.17 28.66
N GLU A 394 -7.74 2.67 28.73
CA GLU A 394 -7.45 1.29 29.13
C GLU A 394 -7.79 1.04 30.61
N GLU A 395 -7.56 2.02 31.47
CA GLU A 395 -7.93 1.97 32.89
C GLU A 395 -9.45 2.03 33.12
N VAL A 396 -10.16 2.86 32.34
CA VAL A 396 -11.64 2.90 32.36
C VAL A 396 -12.24 1.60 31.83
N MET A 397 -11.67 0.99 30.79
CA MET A 397 -12.12 -0.30 30.26
C MET A 397 -11.90 -1.43 31.27
N LYS A 398 -10.80 -1.39 32.02
CA LYS A 398 -10.51 -2.36 33.07
C LYS A 398 -11.47 -2.24 34.27
N GLN A 399 -11.76 -1.01 34.70
CA GLN A 399 -12.78 -0.76 35.73
C GLN A 399 -14.18 -1.21 35.25
N ALA A 400 -14.52 -0.95 33.99
CA ALA A 400 -15.79 -1.41 33.43
C ALA A 400 -15.90 -2.94 33.39
N SER A 401 -14.81 -3.65 33.06
CA SER A 401 -14.81 -5.13 33.12
C SER A 401 -14.92 -5.67 34.55
N GLU A 402 -14.25 -5.06 35.52
CA GLU A 402 -14.34 -5.47 36.94
C GLU A 402 -15.75 -5.25 37.51
N ILE A 403 -16.45 -4.18 37.09
CA ILE A 403 -17.85 -3.93 37.48
C ILE A 403 -18.82 -4.94 36.83
N VAL A 404 -18.56 -5.36 35.59
CA VAL A 404 -19.36 -6.39 34.92
C VAL A 404 -19.18 -7.75 35.58
N GLU A 405 -17.95 -8.07 36.00
CA GLU A 405 -17.63 -9.33 36.70
C GLU A 405 -18.25 -9.35 38.11
N GLN A 406 -18.19 -8.25 38.87
CA GLN A 406 -18.90 -8.12 40.16
C GLN A 406 -20.43 -8.22 40.05
N ASN A 407 -21.02 -7.74 38.95
CA ASN A 407 -22.46 -7.85 38.73
C ASN A 407 -22.89 -9.23 38.21
N GLN A 408 -21.97 -10.05 37.69
CA GLN A 408 -22.25 -11.44 37.33
C GLN A 408 -22.24 -12.36 38.56
N ASP A 409 -21.41 -12.07 39.56
CA ASP A 409 -21.40 -12.83 40.82
C ASP A 409 -22.63 -12.49 41.70
N ALA A 410 -23.21 -11.29 41.58
CA ALA A 410 -24.41 -10.90 42.32
C ALA A 410 -25.73 -11.47 41.77
N VAL A 411 -25.74 -12.03 40.55
CA VAL A 411 -26.95 -12.60 39.91
C VAL A 411 -27.05 -14.13 40.10
N THR A 412 -26.04 -14.77 40.70
CA THR A 412 -26.04 -16.24 40.90
C THR A 412 -26.56 -16.67 42.29
N ASP A 413 -27.07 -15.74 43.10
CA ASP A 413 -27.59 -16.01 44.46
C ASP A 413 -29.01 -15.44 44.66
N THR A 414 -29.92 -15.58 43.70
CA THR A 414 -31.38 -15.48 43.97
C THR A 414 -32.22 -16.20 42.92
N GLU A 415 -32.13 -17.53 42.87
CA GLU A 415 -33.19 -18.36 42.27
C GLU A 415 -33.63 -19.43 43.29
N GLU A 416 -34.55 -19.08 44.17
CA GLU A 416 -35.45 -20.04 44.79
C GLU A 416 -36.81 -19.37 45.08
N ASP A 417 -37.87 -20.02 44.59
CA ASP A 417 -39.30 -19.86 44.89
C ASP A 417 -40.02 -18.54 44.51
N THR A 418 -40.95 -18.62 43.53
CA THR A 418 -42.41 -18.75 43.78
C THR A 418 -43.23 -18.48 42.51
N GLU A 419 -44.35 -19.20 42.42
CA GLU A 419 -45.40 -19.34 41.42
C GLU A 419 -45.97 -18.07 40.73
N GLU A 420 -46.49 -18.31 39.52
CA GLU A 420 -47.45 -17.50 38.75
C GLU A 420 -48.72 -17.15 39.57
N PRO A 421 -49.37 -15.99 39.32
CA PRO A 421 -50.51 -16.04 38.41
C PRO A 421 -50.77 -14.78 37.54
N ALA A 422 -51.73 -14.97 36.64
CA ALA A 422 -52.19 -14.08 35.59
C ALA A 422 -52.97 -12.80 36.03
N VAL A 423 -53.29 -12.00 35.00
CA VAL A 423 -54.44 -11.06 34.83
C VAL A 423 -54.11 -9.56 34.83
N GLU A 424 -54.05 -9.01 33.60
CA GLU A 424 -54.83 -7.87 33.06
C GLU A 424 -54.78 -6.46 33.70
N ALA A 425 -54.61 -5.49 32.78
CA ALA A 425 -55.18 -4.13 32.76
C ALA A 425 -54.32 -2.91 33.14
N ALA A 426 -54.64 -1.85 32.41
CA ALA A 426 -54.48 -0.42 32.68
C ALA A 426 -53.29 0.30 32.01
N ALA A 427 -53.65 0.94 30.90
CA ALA A 427 -52.99 2.07 30.30
C ALA A 427 -53.19 3.37 31.12
N THR A 428 -52.27 4.31 30.91
CA THR A 428 -52.43 5.78 30.95
C THR A 428 -52.18 6.49 32.30
N GLN A 429 -51.55 7.68 32.14
CA GLN A 429 -51.18 8.73 33.11
C GLN A 429 -49.76 8.52 33.67
N GLU A 430 -48.85 9.50 33.67
CA GLU A 430 -49.07 10.94 33.76
C GLU A 430 -47.86 11.74 33.22
N GLU A 431 -48.18 12.98 32.90
CA GLU A 431 -47.42 14.01 32.25
C GLU A 431 -46.64 14.86 33.27
N ALA A 432 -45.67 15.64 32.78
CA ALA A 432 -45.02 16.77 33.41
C ALA A 432 -43.85 16.51 34.41
N THR A 433 -42.64 16.86 33.96
CA THR A 433 -41.97 18.09 34.45
C THR A 433 -40.72 18.45 33.61
N LEU A 434 -40.87 19.52 32.81
CA LEU A 434 -39.96 20.69 32.67
C LEU A 434 -38.44 20.44 32.66
N LYS A 435 -37.72 20.63 31.55
CA LYS A 435 -37.18 21.91 31.02
C LYS A 435 -36.55 22.83 32.08
N GLU A 436 -35.21 22.92 32.09
CA GLU A 436 -34.51 24.21 32.20
C GLU A 436 -33.05 24.16 31.67
N SER A 437 -32.72 25.22 30.91
CA SER A 437 -31.43 25.85 30.52
C SER A 437 -30.13 25.03 30.60
N THR A 438 -29.36 24.77 29.53
CA THR A 438 -28.65 25.67 28.59
C THR A 438 -27.77 26.77 29.20
N ASP A 439 -26.48 26.64 28.85
CA ASP A 439 -25.49 27.68 28.52
C ASP A 439 -24.83 28.49 29.65
N ASN A 440 -23.49 28.45 29.69
CA ASN A 440 -22.76 29.70 29.85
C ASN A 440 -21.38 29.65 29.18
N GLN A 441 -21.07 30.79 28.57
CA GLN A 441 -19.98 31.07 27.68
C GLN A 441 -19.02 32.09 28.35
N ASN A 442 -17.72 31.93 28.08
CA ASN A 442 -16.74 32.99 27.81
C ASN A 442 -15.94 33.70 28.94
N LYS A 443 -14.73 34.14 28.53
CA LYS A 443 -13.77 35.15 29.07
C LYS A 443 -12.76 34.69 30.16
N ASP A 444 -11.47 35.05 30.19
CA ASP A 444 -10.65 36.21 29.75
C ASP A 444 -9.19 35.75 29.37
N ALA A 445 -8.42 36.40 28.47
CA ALA A 445 -7.38 37.46 28.66
C ALA A 445 -6.30 37.12 29.74
N ASP A 446 -5.00 37.43 29.71
CA ASP A 446 -4.09 38.30 28.96
C ASP A 446 -2.63 37.98 29.40
N ASP A 447 -1.65 38.41 28.61
CA ASP A 447 -0.23 38.81 28.84
C ASP A 447 0.71 38.15 29.90
N GLY A 448 2.03 38.11 29.60
CA GLY A 448 3.06 37.90 30.63
C GLY A 448 4.44 37.38 30.22
N THR A 449 5.33 38.30 29.84
CA THR A 449 6.78 38.17 29.54
C THR A 449 7.65 37.63 30.69
N THR A 450 8.83 37.02 30.42
CA THR A 450 10.19 37.39 30.98
C THR A 450 11.25 36.26 31.01
N GLN A 451 12.30 36.46 30.18
CA GLN A 451 13.76 36.34 30.38
C GLN A 451 14.51 35.03 30.78
N ALA A 452 15.68 34.93 30.13
CA ALA A 452 16.80 33.97 30.17
C ALA A 452 17.69 34.10 31.44
N PRO A 453 19.02 33.77 31.50
CA PRO A 453 19.94 32.98 30.64
C PRO A 453 20.97 32.09 31.43
N SER A 454 21.81 31.30 30.73
CA SER A 454 23.26 31.10 31.05
C SER A 454 23.92 30.07 30.10
N THR A 455 24.87 30.41 29.19
CA THR A 455 26.37 30.43 29.33
C THR A 455 26.98 29.06 29.74
N THR A 456 28.06 28.47 29.16
CA THR A 456 29.19 28.95 28.33
C THR A 456 30.02 27.74 27.83
N GLY A 457 30.67 27.86 26.65
CA GLY A 457 32.04 27.40 26.30
C GLY A 457 32.35 25.89 26.23
N ARG A 458 33.42 25.39 25.60
CA ARG A 458 34.39 25.83 24.58
C ARG A 458 35.24 24.57 24.22
N THR A 459 35.86 24.58 23.04
CA THR A 459 37.07 23.84 22.59
C THR A 459 37.04 22.34 22.18
N SER A 460 37.25 22.13 20.87
CA SER A 460 38.04 21.11 20.14
C SER A 460 39.49 20.94 20.66
N PRO A 461 40.37 20.00 20.20
CA PRO A 461 40.42 19.40 18.85
C PRO A 461 40.94 17.94 18.66
N GLU A 462 40.80 17.51 17.38
CA GLU A 462 41.68 16.66 16.53
C GLU A 462 41.99 15.18 16.82
N GLY A 463 41.92 14.37 15.74
CA GLY A 463 42.55 13.05 15.60
C GLY A 463 41.87 12.12 14.57
N GLU A 464 42.48 11.97 13.39
CA GLU A 464 42.14 11.07 12.26
C GLU A 464 42.04 9.56 12.60
N VAL A 465 41.28 8.79 11.80
CA VAL A 465 41.78 7.68 10.93
C VAL A 465 40.62 6.94 10.20
N SER A 466 40.87 6.69 8.91
CA SER A 466 40.21 5.86 7.89
C SER A 466 39.44 4.59 8.30
N ALA A 467 38.26 4.37 7.69
CA ALA A 467 37.63 3.05 7.46
C ALA A 467 36.45 3.17 6.50
N LYS A 468 36.34 2.39 5.39
CA LYS A 468 35.06 2.20 4.65
C LYS A 468 34.15 1.30 5.47
N GLU A 469 32.94 1.77 5.77
CA GLU A 469 32.01 1.09 6.67
C GLU A 469 30.62 0.99 6.02
N ALA A 470 30.15 -0.25 5.87
CA ALA A 470 28.75 -0.56 5.68
C ALA A 470 28.27 -1.16 7.00
N GLY A 471 27.38 -0.45 7.71
CA GLY A 471 26.87 -0.90 9.00
C GLY A 471 25.50 -1.57 8.86
N GLN A 472 25.42 -2.83 9.28
CA GLN A 472 24.19 -3.61 9.39
C GLN A 472 24.24 -4.35 10.74
N LYS A 473 23.25 -4.15 11.61
CA LYS A 473 23.11 -4.97 12.82
C LYS A 473 21.67 -5.03 13.33
N ASP A 474 21.21 -6.25 13.59
CA ASP A 474 19.87 -6.58 14.07
C ASP A 474 19.55 -5.99 15.45
N ALA A 475 18.34 -5.45 15.58
CA ALA A 475 17.51 -5.44 16.79
C ALA A 475 16.09 -5.00 16.41
#